data_AF-A0A949EAC2-F1
#
_entry.id   AF-A0A949EAC2-F1
#
_cell.length_a   1.000
_cell.length_b   1.000
_cell.length_c   1.000
_cell.angle_alpha   90.00
_cell.angle_beta   90.00
_cell.angle_gamma   90.00
#
_symmetry.space_group_name_H-M   'P 1'
#
loop_
_entity.id
_entity.type
_entity.pdbx_description
1 polymer ?
#
loop_
_entity_poly.entity_id
_entity_poly.type
_entity_poly.pdbx_seq_one_letter_code
_entity_poly.pdbx_strand_id
1 'polypeptide(L)' 'MKINLIIGIVFVALALVFFGLSWRDYLREQGRKTITRTVWLRLAFIFLAVGIGLSFLHVLIR' A
#
# COMPACT_ATOMS: atom_id res chain seq x y z
N MET A 1 3.77 -15.54 17.62
CA MET A 1 3.77 -15.84 16.16
C MET A 1 2.54 -15.34 15.39
N LYS A 2 1.34 -15.14 15.97
CA LYS A 2 0.14 -14.73 15.20
C LYS A 2 0.01 -13.23 14.89
N ILE A 3 0.45 -12.36 15.81
CA ILE A 3 0.26 -10.90 15.69
C ILE A 3 1.04 -10.28 14.52
N ASN A 4 2.28 -10.68 14.28
CA ASN A 4 3.09 -10.12 13.19
C ASN A 4 2.53 -10.44 11.81
N LEU A 5 1.86 -11.58 11.66
CA LEU A 5 1.23 -11.99 10.41
C LEU A 5 -0.06 -11.18 10.15
N ILE A 6 -0.84 -10.91 11.20
CA ILE A 6 -2.03 -10.05 11.13
C ILE A 6 -1.63 -8.63 10.77
N ILE A 7 -0.57 -8.08 11.40
CA ILE A 7 -0.06 -6.73 11.10
C ILE A 7 0.37 -6.65 9.63
N GLY A 8 1.09 -7.64 9.11
CA GLY A 8 1.48 -7.69 7.69
C GLY A 8 0.27 -7.66 6.75
N ILE A 9 -0.76 -8.47 7.02
CA ILE A 9 -2.00 -8.51 6.23
C ILE A 9 -2.72 -7.15 6.26
N VAL A 10 -2.81 -6.51 7.43
CA VAL A 10 -3.44 -5.19 7.57
C VAL A 10 -2.71 -4.14 6.74
N PHE A 11 -1.38 -4.13 6.75
CA PHE A 11 -0.58 -3.21 5.94
C PHE A 11 -0.76 -3.43 4.43
N VAL A 12 -0.82 -4.69 3.99
CA VAL A 12 -1.09 -5.03 2.59
C VAL A 12 -2.51 -4.61 2.17
N ALA A 13 -3.51 -4.84 3.03
CA ALA A 13 -4.88 -4.41 2.78
C ALA A 13 -4.99 -2.88 2.67
N LEU A 14 -4.33 -2.14 3.56
CA LEU A 14 -4.23 -0.68 3.48
C LEU A 14 -3.57 -0.21 2.18
N ALA A 15 -2.47 -0.85 1.76
CA ALA A 15 -1.82 -0.51 0.49
C ALA A 15 -2.76 -0.68 -0.72
N LEU A 16 -3.55 -1.74 -0.74
CA LEU A 16 -4.57 -1.96 -1.79
C LEU A 16 -5.67 -0.90 -1.77
N VAL A 17 -6.11 -0.46 -0.59
CA VAL A 17 -7.09 0.62 -0.44
C VAL A 17 -6.55 1.93 -1.02
N PHE A 18 -5.32 2.32 -0.64
CA PHE A 18 -4.66 3.53 -1.17
C PHE A 18 -4.43 3.45 -2.68
N PHE A 19 -4.06 2.27 -3.19
CA PHE A 19 -3.90 2.04 -4.62
C PHE A 19 -5.23 2.17 -5.38
N GLY A 20 -6.30 1.56 -4.86
CA GLY A 20 -7.64 1.65 -5.43
C GLY A 20 -8.20 3.08 -5.41
N LEU A 21 -7.93 3.85 -4.36
CA LEU A 21 -8.28 5.27 -4.29
C LEU A 21 -7.53 6.09 -5.34
N SER A 22 -6.21 5.85 -5.51
CA SER A 22 -5.43 6.49 -6.58
C SER A 22 -5.93 6.13 -7.98
N TRP A 23 -6.35 4.88 -8.18
CA TRP A 23 -6.91 4.40 -9.45
C TRP A 23 -8.27 5.03 -9.75
N ARG A 24 -9.14 5.11 -8.74
CA ARG A 24 -10.44 5.78 -8.85
C ARG A 24 -10.27 7.27 -9.17
N ASP A 25 -9.31 7.93 -8.53
CA ASP A 25 -8.97 9.33 -8.79
C ASP A 25 -8.47 9.53 -10.23
N TYR A 26 -7.62 8.61 -10.72
CA TYR A 26 -7.16 8.60 -12.11
C TYR A 26 -8.30 8.51 -13.14
N LEU A 27 -9.27 7.62 -12.88
CA LEU A 27 -10.44 7.47 -13.76
C LEU A 27 -11.37 8.68 -13.68
N ARG A 28 -11.50 9.30 -12.50
CA ARG A 28 -12.40 10.43 -12.27
C ARG A 28 -11.87 11.75 -12.82
N GLU A 29 -10.55 11.94 -12.83
CA GLU A 29 -9.91 13.17 -13.32
C GLU A 29 -9.45 13.10 -14.80
N GLN A 30 -9.82 12.06 -15.54
CA GLN A 30 -9.51 11.88 -16.98
C GLN A 30 -8.05 12.24 -17.34
N GLY A 31 -7.10 11.85 -16.51
CA GLY A 31 -5.67 12.05 -16.82
C GLY A 31 -5.11 13.44 -16.56
N ARG A 32 -5.82 14.37 -15.90
CA ARG A 32 -5.14 15.52 -15.28
C ARG A 32 -4.17 15.00 -14.22
N LYS A 33 -2.88 15.31 -14.37
CA LYS A 33 -1.86 15.01 -13.36
C LYS A 33 -2.09 15.91 -12.15
N THR A 34 -2.92 15.48 -11.22
CA THR A 34 -3.01 16.14 -9.91
C THR A 34 -1.86 15.70 -9.02
N ILE A 35 -1.29 16.67 -8.31
CA ILE A 35 -0.25 16.45 -7.29
C ILE A 35 -0.76 15.42 -6.27
N THR A 36 -2.06 15.49 -5.95
CA THR A 36 -2.79 14.54 -5.12
C THR A 36 -2.54 13.10 -5.58
N ARG A 37 -2.80 12.74 -6.83
CA ARG A 37 -2.60 11.36 -7.33
C ARG A 37 -1.17 10.85 -7.13
N THR A 38 -0.17 11.71 -7.29
CA THR A 38 1.25 11.35 -7.07
C THR A 38 1.53 11.07 -5.59
N VAL A 39 0.91 11.82 -4.69
CA VAL A 39 0.99 11.60 -3.24
C VAL A 39 0.31 10.29 -2.84
N TRP A 40 -0.88 10.00 -3.37
CA TRP A 40 -1.59 8.73 -3.13
C TRP A 40 -0.79 7.51 -3.62
N LEU A 41 -0.19 7.59 -4.81
CA LEU A 41 0.66 6.53 -5.35
C LEU A 41 1.93 6.32 -4.53
N ARG A 42 2.60 7.41 -4.10
CA ARG A 42 3.78 7.32 -3.23
C ARG A 42 3.43 6.71 -1.88
N LEU A 43 2.32 7.12 -1.27
CA LEU A 43 1.83 6.52 -0.02
C LEU A 43 1.53 5.03 -0.20
N ALA A 44 0.81 4.65 -1.26
CA ALA A 44 0.54 3.25 -1.58
C ALA A 44 1.85 2.44 -1.70
N PHE A 45 2.86 2.99 -2.37
CA PHE A 45 4.16 2.34 -2.54
C PHE A 45 4.92 2.19 -1.21
N ILE A 46 4.92 3.22 -0.36
CA ILE A 46 5.56 3.18 0.96
C ILE A 46 4.89 2.12 1.83
N PHE A 47 3.55 2.11 1.91
CA PHE A 47 2.81 1.12 2.69
C PHE A 47 3.01 -0.30 2.16
N LEU A 48 3.06 -0.48 0.83
CA LEU A 48 3.35 -1.77 0.21
C LEU A 48 4.78 -2.26 0.53
N ALA A 49 5.77 -1.37 0.42
CA ALA A 49 7.17 -1.69 0.72
C ALA A 49 7.35 -2.07 2.20
N VAL A 50 6.71 -1.35 3.12
CA VAL A 50 6.74 -1.67 4.56
C VAL A 50 6.04 -2.99 4.85
N GLY A 51 4.85 -3.23 4.27
CA GLY A 51 4.10 -4.47 4.45
C GLY A 51 4.83 -5.70 3.92
N ILE A 52 5.46 -5.59 2.75
CA ILE A 52 6.30 -6.64 2.18
C ILE A 52 7.54 -6.83 3.05
N GLY A 53 8.23 -5.76 3.44
CA GLY A 53 9.42 -5.82 4.29
C GLY A 53 9.16 -6.53 5.62
N LEU A 54 8.05 -6.20 6.30
CA LEU A 54 7.62 -6.88 7.52
C LEU A 54 7.30 -8.36 7.29
N SER A 55 6.64 -8.68 6.17
CA SER A 55 6.32 -10.08 5.83
C SER A 55 7.58 -10.89 5.49
N PHE A 56 8.54 -10.29 4.77
CA PHE A 56 9.82 -10.91 4.44
C PHE A 56 10.67 -11.13 5.70
N LEU A 57 10.72 -10.14 6.60
CA LEU A 57 11.43 -10.25 7.87
C LEU A 57 10.84 -11.38 8.73
N HIS A 58 9.51 -11.56 8.72
CA HIS A 58 8.85 -12.67 9.39
C HIS A 58 9.27 -14.02 8.78
N VAL A 59 9.28 -14.14 7.44
CA VAL A 59 9.71 -15.36 6.75
C VAL A 59 11.18 -15.67 7.01
N LEU A 60 12.05 -14.65 7.09
CA LEU A 60 13.49 -14.83 7.30
C LEU A 60 13.87 -15.17 8.75
N ILE A 61 13.10 -14.67 9.73
CA ILE A 61 13.32 -14.92 11.17
C ILE A 61 12.70 -16.25 11.63
N ARG A 62 11.81 -16.86 10.83
CA ARG A 62 11.14 -18.13 11.12
C ARG A 62 11.90 -19.31 10.54
#